data_AF-A0A291QGX2-F1
#
_entry.id   AF-A0A291QGX2-F1
#
_cell.length_a   1.000
_cell.length_b   1.000
_cell.length_c   1.000
_cell.angle_alpha   90.00
_cell.angle_beta   90.00
_cell.angle_gamma   90.00
#
_symmetry.space_group_name_H-M   'P 1'
#
loop_
_entity.id
_entity.type
_entity.pdbx_description
1 polymer ?
#
loop_
_entity_poly.entity_id
_entity_poly.type
_entity_poly.pdbx_seq_one_letter_code
_entity_poly.pdbx_strand_id
1 'polypeptide(L)'
;MEGVAAGAQTGKAAVYRRWPSKEDLVVHALQAGLPSLDSAPDLGSVREDLLQLCRQVREAMFSRPGFALRAVLHECDTATAERFHDVIFEGVIEPVVKLISEVVRRGIERGEVRSGGGDSYVCDVIPAMLMYRSKVCGSEWPDEEFEGLIDQVMVPLLRP
;
A
#
# COMPACT_ATOMS: atom_id res chain seq x y z
N MET A 1 -0.23 17.89 18.18
CA MET A 1 0.36 17.67 19.52
C MET A 1 -0.63 17.87 20.64
N GLU A 2 -1.31 19.02 20.74
CA GLU A 2 -2.25 19.30 21.85
C GLU A 2 -3.42 18.32 21.95
N GLY A 3 -4.09 18.01 20.84
CA GLY A 3 -5.14 17.00 20.81
C GLY A 3 -4.66 15.59 21.20
N VAL A 4 -3.42 15.24 20.85
CA VAL A 4 -2.81 13.94 21.25
C VAL A 4 -2.52 13.93 22.76
N ALA A 5 -1.97 15.02 23.29
CA ALA A 5 -1.70 15.15 24.72
C ALA A 5 -2.99 15.04 25.55
N ALA A 6 -4.05 15.74 25.13
CA ALA A 6 -5.37 15.64 25.75
C ALA A 6 -5.95 14.22 25.66
N GLY A 7 -5.92 13.60 24.48
CA GLY A 7 -6.42 12.24 24.26
C GLY A 7 -5.65 11.16 25.04
N ALA A 8 -4.35 11.36 25.23
CA ALA A 8 -3.48 10.47 26.02
C ALA A 8 -3.40 10.89 27.51
N GLN A 9 -4.22 11.85 27.95
CA GLN A 9 -4.28 12.37 29.32
C GLN A 9 -2.89 12.73 29.89
N THR A 10 -2.07 13.37 29.08
CA THR A 10 -0.68 13.73 29.40
C THR A 10 -0.37 15.18 29.05
N GLY A 11 0.76 15.69 29.53
CA GLY A 11 1.22 17.03 29.22
C GLY A 11 1.88 17.11 27.84
N LYS A 12 1.70 18.24 27.13
CA LYS A 12 2.34 18.52 25.83
C LYS A 12 3.85 18.27 25.86
N ALA A 13 4.53 18.67 26.94
CA ALA A 13 5.98 18.45 27.13
C ALA A 13 6.39 16.96 27.15
N ALA A 14 5.54 16.06 27.66
CA ALA A 14 5.82 14.62 27.63
C ALA A 14 5.71 14.05 26.21
N VAL A 15 4.76 14.56 25.40
CA VAL A 15 4.61 14.18 24.00
C VAL A 15 5.82 14.66 23.18
N TYR A 16 6.23 15.93 23.32
CA TYR A 16 7.42 16.46 22.62
C TYR A 16 8.72 15.77 23.00
N ARG A 17 8.84 15.25 24.23
CA ARG A 17 10.01 14.49 24.66
C ARG A 17 10.14 13.15 23.93
N ARG A 18 9.02 12.53 23.56
CA ARG A 18 8.99 11.27 22.78
C ARG A 18 9.07 11.52 21.28
N TRP A 19 8.40 12.56 20.81
CA TRP A 19 8.31 12.93 19.40
C TRP A 19 8.60 14.42 19.25
N PRO A 20 9.82 14.79 18.81
CA PRO A 20 10.22 16.19 18.68
C PRO A 20 9.33 17.03 17.76
N SER A 21 8.71 16.41 16.76
CA SER A 21 7.79 17.05 15.82
C SER A 21 6.45 16.32 15.66
N LYS A 22 5.48 16.95 14.98
CA LYS A 22 4.19 16.31 14.66
C LYS A 22 4.43 15.15 13.67
N GLU A 23 5.36 15.35 12.75
CA GLU A 23 5.74 14.41 11.71
C GLU A 23 6.33 13.14 12.34
N ASP A 24 7.27 13.27 13.29
CA ASP A 24 7.85 12.12 14.02
C ASP A 24 6.78 11.30 14.75
N LEU A 25 5.77 11.97 15.30
CA LEU A 25 4.64 11.31 15.96
C LEU A 25 3.80 10.53 14.94
N VAL A 26 3.49 11.14 13.79
CA VAL A 26 2.68 10.50 12.75
C VAL A 26 3.42 9.33 12.12
N VAL A 27 4.71 9.48 11.80
CA VAL A 27 5.60 8.40 11.33
C VAL A 27 5.52 7.20 12.28
N HIS A 28 5.77 7.44 13.58
CA HIS A 28 5.75 6.36 14.55
C HIS A 28 4.35 5.73 14.74
N ALA A 29 3.28 6.54 14.66
CA ALA A 29 1.92 6.04 14.74
C ALA A 29 1.53 5.20 13.51
N LEU A 30 1.99 5.57 12.31
CA LEU A 30 1.80 4.80 11.08
C LEU A 30 2.57 3.48 11.14
N GLN A 31 3.84 3.51 11.56
CA GLN A 31 4.65 2.29 11.74
C GLN A 31 4.01 1.30 12.72
N ALA A 32 3.42 1.79 13.80
CA ALA A 32 2.77 0.94 14.80
C ALA A 32 1.35 0.49 14.41
N GLY A 33 0.71 1.19 13.48
CA GLY A 33 -0.71 1.04 13.19
C GLY A 33 -1.03 0.42 11.84
N LEU A 34 -0.16 0.55 10.83
CA LEU A 34 -0.44 0.04 9.50
C LEU A 34 -0.61 -1.49 9.55
N PRO A 35 -1.72 -2.03 8.99
CA PRO A 35 -1.93 -3.47 8.96
C PRO A 35 -0.87 -4.14 8.08
N SER A 36 -0.34 -5.26 8.55
CA SER A 36 0.63 -6.05 7.79
C SER A 36 -0.10 -6.94 6.78
N LEU A 37 0.48 -7.05 5.58
CA LEU A 37 0.10 -8.04 4.58
C LEU A 37 1.16 -9.15 4.63
N ASP A 38 0.84 -10.23 5.34
CA ASP A 38 1.85 -11.21 5.75
C ASP A 38 2.18 -12.26 4.68
N SER A 39 1.21 -12.57 3.80
CA SER A 39 1.36 -13.63 2.80
C SER A 39 0.54 -13.36 1.55
N ALA A 40 1.12 -13.68 0.39
CA ALA A 40 0.45 -13.53 -0.88
C ALA A 40 -0.65 -14.61 -1.02
N PRO A 41 -1.87 -14.28 -1.48
CA PRO A 41 -2.94 -15.25 -1.72
C PRO A 41 -2.49 -16.43 -2.61
N ASP A 42 -3.10 -17.60 -2.42
CA ASP A 42 -2.85 -18.81 -3.21
C ASP A 42 -4.16 -19.55 -3.53
N LEU A 43 -5.02 -18.90 -4.31
CA LEU A 43 -6.31 -19.38 -4.77
C LEU A 43 -6.21 -20.26 -6.03
N GLY A 44 -5.00 -20.48 -6.53
CA GLY A 44 -4.71 -21.40 -7.64
C GLY A 44 -4.75 -20.77 -9.03
N SER A 45 -4.83 -19.44 -9.14
CA SER A 45 -4.58 -18.73 -10.40
C SER A 45 -4.06 -17.32 -10.15
N VAL A 46 -3.17 -16.84 -11.01
CA VAL A 46 -2.57 -15.49 -10.88
C VAL A 46 -3.62 -14.40 -10.88
N ARG A 47 -4.68 -14.55 -11.69
CA ARG A 47 -5.78 -13.59 -11.74
C ARG A 47 -6.46 -13.44 -10.37
N GLU A 48 -6.91 -14.56 -9.79
CA GLU A 48 -7.61 -14.54 -8.51
C GLU A 48 -6.68 -14.11 -7.36
N ASP A 49 -5.42 -14.52 -7.41
CA ASP A 49 -4.41 -14.16 -6.41
C ASP A 49 -4.18 -12.64 -6.39
N LEU A 50 -4.00 -12.01 -7.56
CA LEU A 50 -3.83 -10.56 -7.67
C LEU A 50 -5.11 -9.80 -7.29
N LEU A 51 -6.27 -10.29 -7.69
CA LEU A 51 -7.56 -9.66 -7.35
C LEU A 51 -7.80 -9.67 -5.83
N GLN A 52 -7.54 -10.81 -5.18
CA GLN A 52 -7.65 -10.93 -3.73
C GLN A 52 -6.64 -10.04 -3.01
N LEU A 53 -5.40 -9.95 -3.51
CA LEU A 53 -4.39 -9.07 -2.96
C LEU A 53 -4.82 -7.60 -3.05
N CYS A 54 -5.35 -7.16 -4.20
CA CYS A 54 -5.90 -5.81 -4.37
C CYS A 54 -7.01 -5.50 -3.35
N ARG A 55 -7.92 -6.44 -3.08
CA ARG A 55 -8.97 -6.30 -2.06
C ARG A 55 -8.40 -6.16 -0.65
N GLN A 56 -7.39 -6.95 -0.30
CA GLN A 56 -6.69 -6.85 0.99
C GLN A 56 -5.98 -5.49 1.15
N VAL A 57 -5.33 -5.01 0.09
CA VAL A 57 -4.69 -3.68 0.08
C VAL A 57 -5.74 -2.58 0.25
N ARG A 58 -6.91 -2.69 -0.41
CA ARG A 58 -8.02 -1.76 -0.18
C ARG A 58 -8.47 -1.79 1.28
N GLU A 59 -8.72 -2.96 1.86
CA GLU A 59 -9.13 -3.06 3.26
C GLU A 59 -8.11 -2.41 4.20
N ALA A 60 -6.82 -2.65 3.96
CA ALA A 60 -5.73 -1.99 4.67
C ALA A 60 -5.77 -0.45 4.53
N MET A 61 -5.96 0.07 3.31
CA MET A 61 -6.06 1.51 3.04
C MET A 61 -7.28 2.19 3.66
N PHE A 62 -8.39 1.47 3.81
CA PHE A 62 -9.64 1.98 4.40
C PHE A 62 -9.79 1.66 5.89
N SER A 63 -8.81 0.98 6.48
CA SER A 63 -8.69 0.83 7.93
C SER A 63 -8.46 2.19 8.61
N ARG A 64 -8.66 2.27 9.93
CA ARG A 64 -8.42 3.51 10.70
C ARG A 64 -6.96 4.04 10.55
N PRO A 65 -5.92 3.20 10.62
CA PRO A 65 -4.55 3.59 10.28
C PRO A 65 -4.37 3.97 8.80
N GLY A 66 -5.01 3.25 7.88
CA GLY A 66 -4.97 3.55 6.44
C GLY A 66 -5.55 4.92 6.09
N PHE A 67 -6.62 5.35 6.78
CA PHE A 67 -7.17 6.70 6.62
C PHE A 67 -6.16 7.79 7.00
N ALA A 68 -5.39 7.58 8.07
CA ALA A 68 -4.34 8.51 8.47
C ALA A 68 -3.21 8.58 7.42
N LEU A 69 -2.82 7.44 6.85
CA LEU A 69 -1.85 7.38 5.75
C LEU A 69 -2.35 8.13 4.52
N ARG A 70 -3.62 7.96 4.14
CA ARG A 70 -4.23 8.67 3.01
C ARG A 70 -4.23 10.19 3.21
N ALA A 71 -4.53 10.65 4.42
CA ALA A 71 -4.46 12.07 4.75
C ALA A 71 -3.03 12.62 4.58
N VAL A 72 -2.02 11.87 5.05
CA VAL A 72 -0.60 12.22 4.84
C VAL A 72 -0.26 12.26 3.35
N LEU A 73 -0.64 11.24 2.58
CA LEU A 73 -0.36 11.18 1.13
C LEU A 73 -1.02 12.32 0.34
N HIS A 74 -2.17 12.81 0.78
CA HIS A 74 -2.90 13.92 0.16
C HIS A 74 -2.27 15.27 0.50
N GLU A 75 -1.81 15.47 1.74
CA GLU A 75 -1.17 16.71 2.20
C GLU A 75 0.32 16.80 1.85
N CYS A 76 0.97 15.70 1.46
CA CYS A 76 2.39 15.68 1.14
C CYS A 76 2.73 16.52 -0.10
N ASP A 77 3.41 17.64 0.13
CA ASP A 77 4.30 18.29 -0.84
C ASP A 77 5.66 17.56 -0.91
N THR A 78 6.58 18.04 -1.75
CA THR A 78 7.88 17.37 -1.97
C THR A 78 8.71 17.25 -0.70
N ALA A 79 8.72 18.27 0.16
CA ALA A 79 9.51 18.27 1.40
C ALA A 79 8.91 17.37 2.49
N THR A 80 7.57 17.28 2.52
CA THR A 80 6.85 16.40 3.44
C THR A 80 6.95 14.95 2.98
N ALA A 81 6.91 14.71 1.66
CA ALA A 81 7.08 13.39 1.07
C ALA A 81 8.41 12.75 1.45
N GLU A 82 9.52 13.50 1.50
CA GLU A 82 10.82 12.98 1.95
C GLU A 82 10.78 12.45 3.39
N ARG A 83 10.08 13.12 4.30
CA ARG A 83 10.00 12.69 5.72
C ARG A 83 9.16 11.45 5.93
N PHE A 84 8.14 11.25 5.10
CA PHE A 84 7.28 10.08 5.17
C PHE A 84 7.69 8.99 4.18
N HIS A 85 8.71 9.25 3.34
CA HIS A 85 9.14 8.37 2.27
C HIS A 85 9.38 6.96 2.79
N ASP A 86 10.19 6.82 3.84
CA ASP A 86 10.58 5.49 4.34
C ASP A 86 9.38 4.74 4.91
N VAL A 87 8.49 5.41 5.65
CA VAL A 87 7.26 4.79 6.16
C VAL A 87 6.31 4.37 5.05
N ILE A 88 6.16 5.19 4.02
CA ILE A 88 5.29 4.88 2.87
C ILE A 88 5.92 3.75 2.05
N PHE A 89 7.21 3.86 1.75
CA PHE A 89 7.90 2.91 0.90
C PHE A 89 8.09 1.57 1.60
N GLU A 90 8.78 1.52 2.74
CA GLU A 90 9.08 0.29 3.47
C GLU A 90 7.84 -0.30 4.15
N GLY A 91 6.92 0.55 4.61
CA GLY A 91 5.74 0.11 5.35
C GLY A 91 4.55 -0.27 4.47
N VAL A 92 4.49 0.19 3.22
CA VAL A 92 3.30 0.04 2.37
C VAL A 92 3.65 -0.46 0.97
N ILE A 93 4.54 0.24 0.25
CA ILE A 93 4.81 -0.08 -1.16
C ILE A 93 5.62 -1.36 -1.29
N GLU A 94 6.76 -1.46 -0.59
CA GLU A 94 7.67 -2.59 -0.67
C GLU A 94 7.00 -3.93 -0.27
N PRO A 95 6.19 -4.01 0.82
CA PRO A 95 5.45 -5.22 1.14
C PRO A 95 4.50 -5.65 0.03
N VAL A 96 3.74 -4.70 -0.55
CA VAL A 96 2.80 -4.99 -1.64
C VAL A 96 3.53 -5.49 -2.88
N VAL A 97 4.63 -4.84 -3.26
CA VAL A 97 5.47 -5.26 -4.40
C VAL A 97 6.00 -6.68 -4.18
N LYS A 98 6.52 -7.00 -2.98
CA LYS A 98 6.99 -8.35 -2.64
C LYS A 98 5.90 -9.40 -2.80
N LEU A 99 4.67 -9.10 -2.36
CA LEU A 99 3.54 -10.00 -2.48
C LEU A 99 3.12 -10.22 -3.95
N ILE A 100 3.11 -9.16 -4.76
CA ILE A 100 2.85 -9.25 -6.20
C ILE A 100 3.93 -10.10 -6.87
N SER A 101 5.21 -9.85 -6.59
CA SER A 101 6.32 -10.63 -7.13
C SER A 101 6.20 -12.11 -6.78
N GLU A 102 5.75 -12.43 -5.57
CA GLU A 102 5.52 -13.81 -5.13
C GLU A 102 4.36 -14.48 -5.89
N VAL A 103 3.24 -13.79 -6.11
CA VAL A 103 2.13 -14.30 -6.96
C VAL A 103 2.62 -14.56 -8.38
N VAL A 104 3.37 -13.61 -8.95
CA VAL A 104 3.92 -13.70 -10.32
C VAL A 104 4.91 -14.87 -10.43
N ARG A 105 5.81 -15.03 -9.45
CA ARG A 105 6.77 -16.14 -9.39
C ARG A 105 6.04 -17.50 -9.40
N ARG A 106 5.01 -17.66 -8.57
CA ARG A 106 4.18 -18.88 -8.57
C ARG A 106 3.46 -19.09 -9.90
N GLY A 107 2.98 -18.01 -10.52
CA GLY A 107 2.41 -18.04 -11.87
C GLY A 107 3.38 -18.57 -12.93
N ILE A 108 4.66 -18.19 -12.86
CA ILE A 108 5.71 -18.69 -13.75
C ILE A 108 5.90 -20.20 -13.52
N GLU A 109 5.96 -20.65 -12.27
CA GLU A 109 6.11 -22.07 -11.93
C GLU A 109 4.95 -22.92 -12.42
N ARG A 110 3.72 -22.36 -12.43
CA ARG A 110 2.52 -23.00 -12.98
C ARG A 110 2.40 -22.92 -14.51
N GLY A 111 3.24 -22.13 -15.17
CA GLY A 111 3.16 -21.86 -16.62
C GLY A 111 2.03 -20.90 -17.01
N GLU A 112 1.44 -20.18 -16.06
CA GLU A 112 0.43 -19.13 -16.31
C GLU A 112 1.06 -17.80 -16.76
N VAL A 113 2.35 -17.60 -16.48
CA VAL A 113 3.06 -16.34 -16.69
C VAL A 113 4.33 -16.54 -17.49
N ARG A 114 4.64 -15.62 -18.41
CA ARG A 114 5.90 -15.59 -19.18
C ARG A 114 7.12 -15.40 -18.27
N SER A 115 8.28 -15.91 -18.68
CA SER A 115 9.53 -15.83 -17.89
C SER A 115 9.97 -14.41 -17.50
N GLY A 116 9.60 -13.40 -18.29
CA GLY A 116 9.84 -11.97 -17.99
C GLY A 116 8.71 -11.26 -17.24
N GLY A 117 7.72 -11.98 -16.70
CA GLY A 117 6.59 -11.39 -15.98
C GLY A 117 6.97 -10.81 -14.61
N GLY A 118 8.08 -11.25 -14.02
CA GLY A 118 8.59 -10.77 -12.74
C GLY A 118 9.48 -9.52 -12.80
N ASP A 119 9.46 -8.77 -13.91
CA ASP A 119 10.18 -7.50 -14.02
C ASP A 119 9.66 -6.51 -12.96
N SER A 120 10.56 -5.71 -12.38
CA SER A 120 10.20 -4.69 -11.38
C SER A 120 9.13 -3.74 -11.91
N TYR A 121 9.19 -3.34 -13.18
CA TYR A 121 8.19 -2.46 -13.77
C TYR A 121 6.80 -3.10 -13.85
N VAL A 122 6.71 -4.42 -14.01
CA VAL A 122 5.43 -5.14 -14.00
C VAL A 122 4.85 -5.18 -12.59
N CYS A 123 5.69 -5.44 -11.59
CA CYS A 123 5.27 -5.47 -10.19
C CYS A 123 4.84 -4.07 -9.69
N ASP A 124 5.38 -3.00 -10.28
CA ASP A 124 5.03 -1.62 -9.96
C ASP A 124 3.66 -1.18 -10.52
N VAL A 125 3.09 -1.88 -11.51
CA VAL A 125 1.84 -1.46 -12.18
C VAL A 125 0.68 -1.30 -11.20
N ILE A 126 0.45 -2.30 -10.33
CA ILE A 126 -0.65 -2.27 -9.37
C ILE A 126 -0.48 -1.12 -8.36
N PRO A 127 0.63 -1.02 -7.59
CA PRO A 127 0.79 0.06 -6.62
C PRO A 127 0.81 1.45 -7.28
N ALA A 128 1.38 1.60 -8.48
CA ALA A 128 1.34 2.85 -9.22
C ALA A 128 -0.09 3.24 -9.62
N MET A 129 -0.87 2.30 -10.15
CA MET A 129 -2.26 2.56 -10.52
C MET A 129 -3.10 2.89 -9.29
N LEU A 130 -2.96 2.11 -8.21
CA LEU A 130 -3.60 2.35 -6.91
C LEU A 130 -3.39 3.79 -6.44
N MET A 131 -2.13 4.22 -6.43
CA MET A 131 -1.74 5.57 -6.04
C MET A 131 -2.34 6.63 -6.97
N TYR A 132 -2.22 6.44 -8.29
CA TYR A 132 -2.76 7.37 -9.28
C TYR A 132 -4.27 7.57 -9.13
N ARG A 133 -5.06 6.48 -9.13
CA ARG A 133 -6.52 6.61 -9.07
C ARG A 133 -7.00 7.13 -7.72
N SER A 134 -6.38 6.73 -6.61
CA SER A 134 -6.78 7.24 -5.29
C SER A 134 -6.36 8.69 -5.06
N LYS A 135 -5.13 9.08 -5.43
CA LYS A 135 -4.61 10.43 -5.18
C LYS A 135 -5.10 11.45 -6.20
N VAL A 136 -5.16 11.08 -7.48
CA VAL A 136 -5.47 12.00 -8.59
C VAL A 136 -6.93 11.92 -9.01
N CYS A 137 -7.48 10.72 -9.12
CA CYS A 137 -8.87 10.54 -9.58
C CYS A 137 -9.91 10.47 -8.45
N GLY A 138 -9.47 10.40 -7.19
CA GLY A 138 -10.37 10.27 -6.04
C GLY A 138 -11.10 8.92 -5.97
N SER A 139 -10.59 7.87 -6.62
CA SER A 139 -11.20 6.55 -6.62
C SER A 139 -11.06 5.87 -5.25
N GLU A 140 -12.14 5.19 -4.85
CA GLU A 140 -12.17 4.29 -3.70
C GLU A 140 -11.95 2.82 -4.07
N TRP A 141 -11.62 2.53 -5.33
CA TRP A 141 -11.36 1.19 -5.84
C TRP A 141 -12.53 0.23 -5.64
N PRO A 142 -13.69 0.45 -6.30
CA PRO A 142 -14.75 -0.55 -6.34
C PRO A 142 -14.24 -1.84 -7.00
N ASP A 143 -14.86 -2.98 -6.69
CA ASP A 143 -14.42 -4.29 -7.19
C ASP A 143 -14.29 -4.33 -8.73
N GLU A 144 -15.20 -3.65 -9.45
CA GLU A 144 -15.17 -3.53 -10.90
C GLU A 144 -13.89 -2.86 -11.44
N GLU A 145 -13.32 -1.90 -10.72
CA GLU A 145 -12.04 -1.27 -11.11
C GLU A 145 -10.86 -2.22 -10.94
N PHE A 146 -10.89 -3.07 -9.90
CA PHE A 146 -9.89 -4.11 -9.74
C PHE A 146 -9.99 -5.18 -10.81
N GLU A 147 -11.20 -5.65 -11.10
CA GLU A 147 -11.43 -6.60 -12.19
C GLU A 147 -10.91 -6.03 -13.52
N GLY A 148 -11.22 -4.76 -13.83
CA GLY A 148 -10.69 -4.08 -15.00
C GLY A 148 -9.17 -4.00 -15.03
N LEU A 149 -8.53 -3.59 -13.93
CA LEU A 149 -7.06 -3.52 -13.83
C LEU A 149 -6.42 -4.90 -14.04
N ILE A 150 -6.96 -5.94 -13.40
CA ILE A 150 -6.39 -7.28 -13.50
C ILE A 150 -6.62 -7.87 -14.90
N ASP A 151 -7.84 -7.78 -15.43
CA ASP A 151 -8.20 -8.46 -16.69
C ASP A 151 -7.70 -7.76 -17.93
N GLN A 152 -7.66 -6.43 -17.92
CA GLN A 152 -7.32 -5.63 -19.10
C GLN A 152 -5.85 -5.22 -19.12
N VAL A 153 -5.16 -5.23 -17.98
CA VAL A 153 -3.76 -4.80 -17.87
C VAL A 153 -2.87 -5.94 -17.39
N MET A 154 -3.09 -6.44 -16.18
CA MET A 154 -2.13 -7.39 -15.57
C MET A 154 -2.09 -8.73 -16.29
N VAL A 155 -3.23 -9.37 -16.49
CA VAL A 155 -3.30 -10.68 -17.16
C VAL A 155 -2.71 -10.61 -18.57
N PRO A 156 -3.07 -9.65 -19.45
CA PRO A 156 -2.43 -9.50 -20.75
C PRO A 156 -0.91 -9.27 -20.70
N LEU A 157 -0.41 -8.51 -19.72
CA LEU A 157 1.02 -8.26 -19.55
C LEU A 157 1.82 -9.50 -19.10
N LEU A 158 1.14 -10.40 -18.37
CA LEU A 158 1.75 -11.58 -17.75
C LEU A 158 1.65 -12.84 -18.61
N ARG A 159 0.68 -12.93 -19.54
CA ARG A 159 0.48 -14.13 -20.37
C ARG A 159 1.76 -14.53 -21.16
N PRO A 160 1.97 -15.86 -21.36
CA PRO A 160 3.02 -16.41 -22.22
C PRO A 160 3.06 -15.84 -23.64
#